data_AF-A0A662PJF1-F1
#
_entry.id   AF-A0A662PJF1-F1
#
_cell.length_a   1.000
_cell.length_b   1.000
_cell.length_c   1.000
_cell.angle_alpha   90.00
_cell.angle_beta   90.00
_cell.angle_gamma   90.00
#
_symmetry.space_group_name_H-M   'P 1'
#
loop_
_entity.id
_entity.type
_entity.pdbx_description
1 polymer ?
#
loop_
_entity_poly.entity_id
_entity_poly.type
_entity_poly.pdbx_seq_one_letter_code
_entity_poly.pdbx_strand_id
1 'polypeptide(L)'
;MARVVGFDISGKHSVNGKYYLVFAFVEAEISPTRVERVLDVKLDLEITETPLTHSDLARVILRNLPIEFDYITSERGEFKGKEEWIVKGILGGREFKFCETLGEIELVRIAHHVSKASRDLLMRVFHEGSGSLQRKV
;
A
#
# COMPACT_ATOMS: atom_id res chain seq x y z
N MET A 1 -20.50 10.45 5.62
CA MET A 1 -19.48 9.38 5.60
C MET A 1 -19.01 9.23 4.17
N ALA A 2 -17.74 8.93 3.98
CA ALA A 2 -17.15 8.68 2.67
C ALA A 2 -16.62 7.24 2.63
N ARG A 3 -16.72 6.59 1.48
CA ARG A 3 -16.12 5.29 1.19
C ARG A 3 -14.76 5.52 0.54
N VAL A 4 -13.70 5.22 1.26
CA VAL A 4 -12.33 5.65 0.93
C VAL A 4 -11.42 4.44 0.84
N VAL A 5 -10.45 4.50 -0.07
CA VAL A 5 -9.37 3.51 -0.14
C VAL A 5 -8.09 4.15 0.37
N GLY A 6 -7.64 3.73 1.54
CA GLY A 6 -6.30 4.05 2.05
C GLY A 6 -5.30 3.02 1.55
N PHE A 7 -4.09 3.43 1.21
CA PHE A 7 -3.04 2.47 0.90
C PHE A 7 -1.68 2.87 1.48
N ASP A 8 -0.84 1.85 1.69
CA ASP A 8 0.55 1.98 2.13
C ASP A 8 1.41 0.88 1.48
N ILE A 9 2.72 1.13 1.38
CA ILE A 9 3.68 0.19 0.79
C ILE A 9 4.85 -0.02 1.74
N SER A 10 5.07 -1.27 2.12
CA SER A 10 6.26 -1.69 2.83
C SER A 10 7.31 -2.27 1.88
N GLY A 11 8.59 -2.21 2.28
CA GLY A 11 9.68 -2.86 1.53
C GLY A 11 10.34 -2.05 0.42
N LYS A 12 10.21 -0.71 0.47
CA LYS A 12 10.86 0.23 -0.47
C LYS A 12 12.39 0.26 -0.39
N HIS A 13 13.00 -0.48 0.54
CA HIS A 13 14.44 -0.65 0.67
C HIS A 13 14.84 -2.06 0.25
N SER A 14 15.96 -2.16 -0.46
CA SER A 14 16.47 -3.45 -0.92
C SER A 14 17.02 -4.28 0.23
N VAL A 15 16.83 -5.59 0.12
CA VAL A 15 17.42 -6.62 0.97
C VAL A 15 18.07 -7.62 0.03
N ASN A 16 19.39 -7.80 0.15
CA ASN A 16 20.18 -8.68 -0.73
C ASN A 16 19.97 -8.40 -2.24
N GLY A 17 19.90 -7.12 -2.62
CA GLY A 17 19.72 -6.70 -4.00
C GLY A 17 18.28 -6.78 -4.53
N LYS A 18 17.31 -7.20 -3.71
CA LYS A 18 15.89 -7.31 -4.09
C LYS A 18 14.99 -6.44 -3.22
N TYR A 19 13.98 -5.85 -3.82
CA TYR A 19 12.87 -5.19 -3.14
C TYR A 19 11.74 -6.20 -3.01
N TYR A 20 11.21 -6.33 -1.79
CA TYR A 20 10.12 -7.24 -1.45
C TYR A 20 8.94 -6.36 -1.03
N LEU A 21 8.25 -5.85 -2.03
CA LEU A 21 7.22 -4.83 -1.87
C LEU A 21 5.91 -5.49 -1.45
N VAL A 22 5.29 -4.92 -0.43
CA VAL A 22 3.96 -5.31 0.03
C VAL A 22 3.08 -4.09 0.02
N PHE A 23 2.09 -4.10 -0.86
CA PHE A 23 1.07 -3.07 -0.97
C PHE A 23 -0.12 -3.53 -0.15
N ALA A 24 -0.62 -2.65 0.72
CA ALA A 24 -1.87 -2.86 1.43
C ALA A 24 -2.88 -1.82 0.98
N PHE A 25 -4.07 -2.27 0.59
CA PHE A 25 -5.22 -1.44 0.26
C PHE A 25 -6.31 -1.72 1.28
N VAL A 26 -6.75 -0.70 2.00
CA VAL A 26 -7.82 -0.79 2.99
C VAL A 26 -8.97 0.05 2.50
N GLU A 27 -10.07 -0.62 2.20
CA GLU A 27 -11.32 0.02 1.83
C GLU A 27 -12.17 0.19 3.09
N ALA A 28 -12.65 1.41 3.35
CA ALA A 28 -13.40 1.71 4.56
C ALA A 28 -14.43 2.81 4.37
N GLU A 29 -15.48 2.76 5.18
CA GLU A 29 -16.34 3.92 5.43
C GLU A 29 -15.75 4.74 6.57
N ILE A 30 -15.55 6.04 6.33
CA ILE A 30 -14.95 6.95 7.30
C ILE A 30 -15.82 8.18 7.56
N SER A 31 -15.68 8.73 8.76
CA SER A 31 -16.03 10.10 9.08
C SER A 31 -14.75 10.94 9.20
N PRO A 32 -14.83 12.28 9.29
CA PRO A 32 -13.62 13.10 9.44
C PRO A 32 -12.79 12.76 10.69
N THR A 33 -13.40 12.14 11.71
CA THR A 33 -12.73 11.89 12.99
C THR A 33 -12.28 10.45 13.21
N ARG A 34 -12.79 9.48 12.44
CA ARG A 34 -12.47 8.06 12.62
C ARG A 34 -12.84 7.18 11.42
N VAL A 35 -12.30 5.97 11.41
CA VAL A 35 -12.81 4.86 10.60
C VAL A 35 -14.08 4.30 11.25
N GLU A 36 -15.20 4.29 10.52
CA GLU A 36 -16.47 3.75 11.02
C GLU A 36 -16.56 2.24 10.77
N ARG A 37 -16.07 1.80 9.61
CA ARG A 37 -16.12 0.40 9.19
C ARG A 37 -15.06 0.11 8.14
N VAL A 38 -14.28 -0.96 8.34
CA VAL A 38 -13.45 -1.54 7.29
C VAL A 38 -14.31 -2.48 6.46
N LEU A 39 -14.31 -2.29 5.14
CA LEU A 39 -15.08 -3.07 4.17
C LEU A 39 -14.24 -4.21 3.59
N ASP A 40 -13.00 -3.92 3.21
CA ASP A 40 -12.09 -4.91 2.61
C ASP A 40 -10.62 -4.55 2.88
N VAL A 41 -9.76 -5.57 2.86
CA VAL A 41 -8.30 -5.43 2.94
C VAL A 41 -7.66 -6.30 1.88
N LYS A 42 -7.00 -5.67 0.91
CA LYS A 42 -6.27 -6.36 -0.16
C LYS A 42 -4.76 -6.18 0.01
N LEU A 43 -4.05 -7.27 -0.26
CA LEU A 43 -2.60 -7.30 -0.29
C LEU A 43 -2.14 -7.62 -1.71
N ASP A 44 -1.11 -6.91 -2.15
CA ASP A 44 -0.42 -7.19 -3.40
C ASP A 44 1.09 -7.26 -3.14
N LEU A 45 1.77 -8.20 -3.79
CA LEU A 45 3.16 -8.55 -3.55
C LEU A 45 3.94 -8.43 -4.85
N GLU A 46 5.00 -7.62 -4.84
CA GLU A 46 5.93 -7.54 -5.96
C GLU A 46 7.38 -7.72 -5.47
N ILE A 47 8.11 -8.63 -6.13
CA ILE A 47 9.54 -8.83 -5.89
C ILE A 47 10.29 -8.37 -7.13
N THR A 48 11.19 -7.40 -6.97
CA THR A 48 11.93 -6.80 -8.08
C THR A 48 13.37 -6.51 -7.67
N GLU A 49 14.29 -6.47 -8.65
CA GLU A 49 15.68 -6.07 -8.46
C GLU A 49 15.88 -4.56 -8.64
N THR A 50 14.88 -3.86 -9.18
CA THR A 50 14.90 -2.41 -9.42
C THR A 50 13.98 -1.64 -8.48
N PRO A 51 14.31 -0.38 -8.13
CA PRO A 51 13.41 0.46 -7.32
C PRO A 51 12.06 0.69 -8.01
N LEU A 52 11.00 0.79 -7.21
CA LEU A 52 9.64 1.05 -7.69
C LEU A 52 9.55 2.41 -8.42
N THR A 53 9.01 2.41 -9.63
CA THR A 53 8.68 3.64 -10.37
C THR A 53 7.26 4.12 -10.06
N HIS A 54 6.93 5.37 -10.40
CA HIS A 54 5.55 5.86 -10.24
C HIS A 54 4.56 5.13 -11.17
N SER A 55 5.00 4.67 -12.34
CA SER A 55 4.17 3.91 -13.26
C SER A 55 3.85 2.52 -12.72
N ASP A 56 4.83 1.86 -12.08
CA ASP A 56 4.61 0.59 -11.39
C ASP A 56 3.61 0.77 -10.24
N LEU A 57 3.81 1.81 -9.43
CA LEU A 57 2.89 2.17 -8.36
C LEU A 57 1.46 2.39 -8.87
N ALA A 58 1.30 3.17 -9.94
CA ALA A 58 -0.01 3.41 -10.55
C ALA A 58 -0.69 2.13 -11.02
N ARG A 59 0.07 1.26 -11.70
CA ARG A 59 -0.42 -0.03 -12.18
C ARG A 59 -0.94 -0.90 -11.03
N VAL A 60 -0.18 -0.99 -9.93
CA VAL A 60 -0.57 -1.80 -8.77
C VAL A 60 -1.79 -1.19 -8.06
N ILE A 61 -1.84 0.13 -7.90
CA ILE A 61 -3.00 0.80 -7.31
C ILE A 61 -4.24 0.51 -8.17
N LEU A 62 -4.19 0.88 -9.45
CA LEU A 62 -5.36 0.82 -10.34
C LEU A 62 -5.95 -0.59 -10.48
N ARG A 63 -5.14 -1.65 -10.43
CA ARG A 63 -5.64 -3.03 -10.51
C ARG A 63 -6.31 -3.53 -9.22
N ASN A 64 -6.03 -2.90 -8.08
CA ASN A 64 -6.52 -3.33 -6.76
C ASN A 64 -7.71 -2.52 -6.23
N LEU A 65 -8.02 -1.39 -6.86
CA LEU A 65 -9.15 -0.54 -6.46
C LEU A 65 -10.48 -1.30 -6.56
N PRO A 66 -11.43 -1.05 -5.64
CA PRO A 66 -12.80 -1.52 -5.76
C PRO A 66 -13.52 -0.80 -6.90
N ILE A 67 -14.70 -1.31 -7.28
CA ILE A 67 -15.51 -0.71 -8.35
C ILE A 67 -16.07 0.66 -7.92
N GLU A 68 -16.49 0.77 -6.66
CA GLU A 68 -17.14 1.95 -6.10
C GLU A 68 -16.37 2.46 -4.88
N PHE A 69 -15.94 3.72 -4.94
CA PHE A 69 -15.28 4.46 -3.87
C PHE A 69 -15.31 5.96 -4.21
N ASP A 70 -15.18 6.81 -3.19
CA ASP A 70 -15.20 8.27 -3.36
C ASP A 70 -13.82 8.80 -3.76
N TYR A 71 -12.76 8.39 -3.06
CA TYR A 71 -11.38 8.78 -3.36
C TYR A 71 -10.34 7.83 -2.75
N ILE A 72 -9.10 7.98 -3.21
CA ILE A 72 -7.92 7.28 -2.70
C ILE A 72 -7.15 8.22 -1.78
N THR A 73 -6.60 7.69 -0.68
CA THR A 73 -5.74 8.45 0.21
C THR A 73 -4.47 7.71 0.62
N SER A 74 -3.41 8.47 0.88
CA SER A 74 -2.12 7.95 1.33
C SER A 74 -1.37 9.01 2.14
N GLU A 75 -0.27 8.60 2.78
CA GLU A 75 0.74 9.54 3.27
C GLU A 75 1.48 10.21 2.09
N ARG A 76 2.01 11.42 2.33
CA ARG A 76 2.81 12.18 1.35
C ARG A 76 4.06 11.45 0.88
N GLY A 77 4.63 10.60 1.75
CA GLY A 77 5.84 9.83 1.47
C GLY A 77 5.69 8.83 0.33
N GLU A 78 4.47 8.34 0.06
CA GLU A 78 4.19 7.32 -0.96
C GLU A 78 4.54 7.80 -2.38
N PHE A 79 4.39 9.10 -2.65
CA PHE A 79 4.67 9.72 -3.95
C PHE A 79 5.86 10.66 -3.93
N LYS A 80 6.80 10.50 -2.99
CA LYS A 80 8.06 11.29 -2.91
C LYS A 80 7.84 12.81 -2.97
N GLY A 81 6.78 13.30 -2.34
CA GLY A 81 6.48 14.75 -2.27
C GLY A 81 5.87 15.36 -3.54
N LYS A 82 5.32 14.56 -4.47
CA LYS A 82 4.54 15.09 -5.59
C LYS A 82 3.27 15.81 -5.12
N GLU A 83 2.89 16.85 -5.85
CA GLU A 83 1.61 17.53 -5.70
C GLU A 83 0.44 16.62 -6.07
N GLU A 84 -0.71 16.82 -5.42
CA GLU A 84 -1.90 15.96 -5.57
C GLU A 84 -2.38 15.84 -7.02
N TRP A 85 -2.39 16.95 -7.77
CA TRP A 85 -2.83 16.94 -9.16
C TRP A 85 -1.93 16.09 -10.06
N ILE A 86 -0.63 15.98 -9.75
CA ILE A 86 0.31 15.10 -10.45
C ILE A 86 -0.03 13.64 -10.13
N VAL A 87 -0.32 13.34 -8.87
CA VAL A 87 -0.72 12.00 -8.44
C VAL A 87 -2.04 11.59 -9.10
N LYS A 88 -3.03 12.48 -9.15
CA LYS A 88 -4.29 12.25 -9.90
C LYS A 88 -4.03 11.92 -11.36
N GLY A 89 -3.11 12.64 -12.02
CA GLY A 89 -2.69 12.35 -13.40
C GLY A 89 -2.05 10.96 -13.56
N ILE A 90 -1.18 10.58 -12.63
CA ILE A 90 -0.56 9.24 -12.58
C ILE A 90 -1.61 8.15 -12.39
N LEU A 91 -2.64 8.41 -11.58
CA LEU A 91 -3.75 7.50 -11.31
C LEU A 91 -4.89 7.59 -12.34
N GLY A 92 -4.61 8.07 -13.56
CA GLY A 92 -5.58 8.08 -14.66
C GLY A 92 -6.82 8.94 -14.39
N GLY A 93 -6.67 10.01 -13.59
CA GLY A 93 -7.77 10.93 -13.25
C GLY A 93 -8.66 10.47 -12.10
N ARG A 94 -8.31 9.40 -11.38
CA ARG A 94 -9.03 9.02 -10.16
C ARG A 94 -8.89 10.09 -9.08
N GLU A 95 -9.95 10.26 -8.29
CA GLU A 95 -9.92 11.15 -7.14
C GLU A 95 -8.91 10.66 -6.11
N PHE A 96 -8.01 11.57 -5.72
CA PHE A 96 -6.92 11.33 -4.80
C PHE A 96 -6.68 12.56 -3.95
N LYS A 97 -6.36 12.35 -2.67
CA LYS A 97 -5.84 13.38 -1.77
C LYS A 97 -4.90 12.76 -0.74
N PHE A 98 -3.94 13.53 -0.26
CA PHE A 98 -3.18 13.09 0.91
C PHE A 98 -4.07 13.14 2.16
N CYS A 99 -3.73 12.35 3.18
CA CYS A 99 -4.48 12.34 4.42
C CYS A 99 -4.42 13.72 5.11
N GLU A 100 -5.59 14.24 5.50
CA GLU A 100 -5.77 15.54 6.17
C GLU A 100 -6.60 15.41 7.45
N THR A 101 -7.60 14.53 7.45
CA THR A 101 -8.52 14.30 8.55
C THR A 101 -8.04 13.14 9.45
N LEU A 102 -8.55 13.06 10.68
CA LEU A 102 -8.17 11.99 11.60
C LEU A 102 -8.64 10.62 11.10
N GLY A 103 -9.81 10.55 10.46
CA GLY A 103 -10.31 9.31 9.86
C GLY A 103 -9.43 8.82 8.70
N GLU A 104 -8.93 9.73 7.86
CA GLU A 104 -7.98 9.38 6.78
C GLU A 104 -6.63 8.93 7.35
N ILE A 105 -6.11 9.63 8.36
CA ILE A 105 -4.85 9.25 9.03
C ILE A 105 -4.97 7.88 9.68
N GLU A 106 -6.09 7.60 10.36
CA GLU A 106 -6.36 6.28 10.95
C GLU A 106 -6.44 5.20 9.87
N LEU A 107 -7.15 5.44 8.78
CA LEU A 107 -7.27 4.51 7.65
C LEU A 107 -5.90 4.16 7.04
N VAL A 108 -5.06 5.17 6.76
CA VAL A 108 -3.72 4.94 6.21
C VAL A 108 -2.82 4.24 7.23
N ARG A 109 -2.97 4.53 8.53
CA ARG A 109 -2.23 3.81 9.59
C ARG A 109 -2.62 2.33 9.66
N ILE A 110 -3.89 1.98 9.44
CA ILE A 110 -4.31 0.58 9.31
C ILE A 110 -3.58 -0.06 8.12
N ALA A 111 -3.58 0.60 6.96
CA ALA A 111 -2.86 0.11 5.77
C ALA A 111 -1.36 -0.08 6.05
N HIS A 112 -0.72 0.85 6.76
CA HIS A 112 0.67 0.77 7.18
C HIS A 112 0.97 -0.45 8.08
N HIS A 113 0.12 -0.69 9.08
CA HIS A 113 0.29 -1.87 9.93
C HIS A 113 0.08 -3.17 9.17
N VAL A 114 -0.90 -3.21 8.26
CA VAL A 114 -1.16 -4.37 7.40
C VAL A 114 0.01 -4.65 6.46
N SER A 115 0.52 -3.63 5.75
CA SER A 115 1.64 -3.77 4.81
C SER A 115 2.90 -4.25 5.53
N LYS A 116 3.21 -3.66 6.70
CA LYS A 116 4.39 -3.98 7.50
C LYS A 116 4.31 -5.38 8.11
N ALA A 117 3.20 -5.73 8.75
CA ALA A 117 3.05 -7.06 9.37
C ALA A 117 3.10 -8.17 8.31
N SER A 118 2.45 -7.95 7.17
CA SER A 118 2.48 -8.90 6.04
C SER A 118 3.88 -9.04 5.46
N ARG A 119 4.62 -7.92 5.37
CA ARG A 119 6.02 -7.94 4.96
C ARG A 119 6.89 -8.72 5.94
N ASP A 120 6.74 -8.50 7.24
CA ASP A 120 7.52 -9.20 8.25
C ASP A 120 7.26 -10.71 8.18
N LEU A 121 6.01 -11.13 7.96
CA LEU A 121 5.65 -12.52 7.72
C LEU A 121 6.32 -13.06 6.45
N LEU A 122 6.23 -12.34 5.33
CA LEU A 122 6.86 -12.71 4.06
C LEU A 122 8.37 -12.93 4.22
N MET A 123 9.04 -12.02 4.93
CA MET A 123 10.48 -12.12 5.17
C MET A 123 10.82 -13.34 6.03
N ARG A 124 10.03 -13.65 7.06
CA ARG A 124 10.24 -14.86 7.88
C ARG A 124 10.10 -16.12 7.04
N VAL A 125 9.06 -16.21 6.20
CA VAL A 125 8.84 -17.36 5.31
C VAL A 125 10.02 -17.54 4.34
N PHE A 126 10.56 -16.46 3.76
CA PHE A 126 11.74 -16.55 2.90
C PHE A 126 13.02 -16.94 3.64
N HIS A 127 13.22 -16.46 4.87
CA HIS A 127 14.37 -16.87 5.69
C HIS A 127 14.29 -18.35 6.09
N GLU A 128 13.11 -18.81 6.50
CA GLU A 128 12.87 -20.21 6.89
C GLU A 128 12.95 -21.16 5.69
N GLY A 129 12.44 -20.76 4.52
CA GLY A 129 12.54 -21.53 3.28
C GLY A 129 14.00 -21.70 2.80
N SER A 130 14.83 -20.67 2.98
CA SER A 130 16.26 -20.71 2.64
C SER A 130 17.07 -21.66 3.55
N GLY A 131 16.62 -21.88 4.79
CA GLY A 131 17.24 -22.83 5.73
C GLY A 131 16.92 -24.31 5.45
N SER A 132 15.79 -24.59 4.79
CA SER A 132 15.38 -25.96 4.45
C SER A 132 16.08 -26.54 3.22
N LEU A 133 16.57 -25.68 2.31
CA LEU A 133 17.31 -26.08 1.10
C LEU A 133 18.79 -26.45 1.37
N GLN A 134 19.33 -26.12 2.54
CA GLN A 134 20.72 -26.48 2.92
C GLN A 134 20.83 -27.77 3.75
N ARG A 135 19.73 -28.49 4.03
CA ARG A 135 19.75 -29.73 4.84
C ARG A 135 19.62 -31.03 4.04
N LYS A 136 19.94 -31.01 2.75
CA LYS A 136 20.12 -32.24 1.95
C LYS A 136 21.50 -32.23 1.29
N VAL A 137 22.49 -32.64 2.07
CA VAL A 137 23.75 -33.21 1.56
C VAL A 137 23.86 -34.60 2.18
#